data_AF-A0A932QXT9-F1
#
_entry.id   AF-A0A932QXT9-F1
#
_cell.length_a   1.000
_cell.length_b   1.000
_cell.length_c   1.000
_cell.angle_alpha   90.00
_cell.angle_beta   90.00
_cell.angle_gamma   90.00
#
_symmetry.space_group_name_H-M   'P 1'
#
loop_
_entity.id
_entity.type
_entity.pdbx_description
1 polymer ?
#
loop_
_entity_poly.entity_id
_entity_poly.type
_entity_poly.pdbx_seq_one_letter_code
_entity_poly.pdbx_strand_id
1 'polypeptide(L)'
;MKILYIFFLFFSIGLFSNLLFAKSDLPGKDLFYNSKGKYGSCNHCHVGGSSAGRWNFETMSIDPDEGRKIPILKGIGKRKNQEQIERSIQLMKKLFDFKLTDEQISQLAEYLGSL
;
A
#
# COMPACT_ATOMS: atom_id res chain seq x y z
N MET A 1 -14.15 -18.61 46.75
CA MET A 1 -13.70 -19.10 45.42
C MET A 1 -14.42 -18.48 44.22
N LYS A 2 -15.68 -18.01 44.33
CA LYS A 2 -16.42 -17.43 43.18
C LYS A 2 -15.86 -16.10 42.64
N ILE A 3 -15.26 -15.26 43.50
CA ILE A 3 -14.71 -13.94 43.11
C ILE A 3 -13.46 -14.07 42.24
N LEU A 4 -12.61 -15.08 42.50
CA LEU A 4 -11.38 -15.33 41.74
C LEU A 4 -11.67 -15.66 40.26
N TYR A 5 -12.78 -16.36 39.97
CA TYR A 5 -13.21 -16.68 38.61
C TYR A 5 -13.65 -15.44 37.82
N ILE A 6 -14.25 -14.44 38.48
CA ILE A 6 -14.71 -13.21 37.83
C ILE A 6 -13.50 -12.36 37.39
N PHE A 7 -12.48 -12.23 38.25
CA PHE A 7 -11.25 -11.53 37.89
C PHE A 7 -10.49 -12.22 36.75
N PHE A 8 -10.46 -13.56 36.72
CA PHE A 8 -9.85 -14.31 35.62
C PHE A 8 -10.60 -14.11 34.29
N LEU A 9 -11.93 -14.04 34.33
CA LEU A 9 -12.77 -13.77 33.15
C LEU A 9 -12.55 -12.36 32.59
N PHE A 10 -12.53 -11.33 33.44
CA PHE A 10 -12.24 -9.96 33.01
C PHE A 10 -10.82 -9.80 32.43
N PHE A 11 -9.83 -10.48 33.02
CA PHE A 11 -8.46 -10.46 32.51
C PHE A 11 -8.35 -11.13 31.13
N SER A 12 -9.02 -12.26 30.93
CA SER A 12 -9.04 -12.94 29.62
C SER A 12 -9.73 -12.13 28.53
N ILE A 13 -10.88 -11.49 28.80
CA ILE A 13 -11.59 -10.63 27.82
C ILE A 13 -10.76 -9.38 27.46
N GLY A 14 -10.07 -8.77 28.44
CA GLY A 14 -9.21 -7.61 28.22
C GLY A 14 -7.98 -7.90 27.34
N LEU A 15 -7.43 -9.12 27.42
CA LEU A 15 -6.32 -9.57 26.56
C LEU A 15 -6.77 -9.90 25.13
N PHE A 16 -7.94 -10.51 24.95
CA PHE A 16 -8.49 -10.76 23.60
C PHE A 16 -8.84 -9.46 22.86
N SER A 17 -9.29 -8.45 23.60
CA SER A 17 -9.60 -7.13 23.03
C SER A 17 -8.35 -6.44 22.47
N ASN A 18 -7.21 -6.48 23.16
CA ASN A 18 -5.98 -5.85 22.68
C ASN A 18 -5.36 -6.57 21.45
N LEU A 19 -5.54 -7.88 21.32
CA LEU A 19 -5.06 -8.64 20.16
C LEU A 19 -5.91 -8.41 18.89
N LEU A 20 -7.19 -8.06 19.04
CA LEU A 20 -8.08 -7.78 17.90
C LEU A 20 -7.95 -6.34 17.37
N PHE A 21 -7.39 -5.41 18.17
CA PHE A 21 -7.23 -4.00 17.78
C PHE A 21 -5.81 -3.61 17.33
N ALA A 22 -4.85 -4.54 17.31
CA ALA A 22 -3.47 -4.29 16.83
C ALA A 22 -3.33 -4.35 15.29
N LYS A 23 -4.33 -3.86 14.54
CA LYS A 23 -4.32 -3.78 13.07
C LYS A 23 -4.46 -2.33 12.62
N SER A 24 -3.53 -1.47 13.03
CA SER A 24 -3.49 -0.06 12.60
C SER A 24 -2.50 0.21 11.47
N ASP A 25 -1.94 -0.82 10.83
CA ASP A 25 -1.22 -0.66 9.58
C ASP A 25 -2.18 -1.01 8.44
N LEU A 26 -2.57 0.01 7.65
CA LEU A 26 -3.29 -0.19 6.40
C LEU A 26 -2.50 -1.23 5.58
N PRO A 27 -3.05 -2.43 5.30
CA PRO A 27 -2.33 -3.47 4.55
C PRO A 27 -1.79 -2.95 3.21
N GLY A 28 -2.51 -2.01 2.58
CA GLY A 28 -2.08 -1.31 1.38
C GLY A 28 -0.80 -0.48 1.52
N LYS A 29 -0.54 0.11 2.70
CA LYS A 29 0.69 0.84 2.99
C LYS A 29 1.88 -0.11 2.96
N ASP A 30 1.78 -1.25 3.62
CA ASP A 30 2.86 -2.26 3.62
C ASP A 30 3.16 -2.72 2.19
N LEU A 31 2.12 -3.01 1.40
CA LEU A 31 2.27 -3.36 -0.02
C LEU A 31 2.99 -2.27 -0.82
N PHE A 32 2.67 -0.99 -0.59
CA PHE A 32 3.29 0.13 -1.29
C PHE A 32 4.80 0.23 -1.06
N TYR A 33 5.26 -0.01 0.16
CA TYR A 33 6.67 0.09 0.53
C TYR A 33 7.45 -1.20 0.22
N ASN A 34 6.82 -2.37 0.43
CA ASN A 34 7.54 -3.64 0.54
C ASN A 34 7.26 -4.63 -0.59
N SER A 35 6.11 -4.56 -1.28
CA SER A 35 5.87 -5.43 -2.43
C SER A 35 6.77 -5.01 -3.59
N LYS A 36 7.47 -5.97 -4.21
CA LYS A 36 8.44 -5.71 -5.27
C LYS A 36 8.01 -6.38 -6.58
N GLY A 37 8.06 -5.60 -7.65
CA GLY A 37 8.08 -6.10 -9.02
C GLY A 37 9.52 -6.18 -9.54
N LYS A 38 9.66 -6.32 -10.85
CA LYS A 38 10.95 -6.42 -11.56
C LYS A 38 11.88 -5.23 -11.30
N TYR A 39 11.33 -4.02 -11.12
CA TYR A 39 12.09 -2.77 -11.00
C TYR A 39 11.99 -2.10 -9.61
N GLY A 40 11.56 -2.85 -8.59
CA GLY A 40 11.43 -2.36 -7.22
C GLY A 40 9.98 -2.27 -6.71
N SER A 41 9.80 -1.60 -5.58
CA SER A 41 8.46 -1.38 -4.99
C SER A 41 7.81 -0.10 -5.51
N CYS A 42 6.52 0.10 -5.23
CA CYS A 42 5.83 1.34 -5.61
C CYS A 42 6.54 2.57 -5.03
N ASN A 43 7.04 2.50 -3.80
CA ASN A 43 7.80 3.57 -3.15
C ASN A 43 9.14 3.89 -3.85
N HIS A 44 9.72 2.95 -4.61
CA HIS A 44 10.95 3.21 -5.37
C HIS A 44 10.74 4.33 -6.41
N CYS A 45 9.61 4.29 -7.13
CA CYS A 45 9.23 5.32 -8.09
C CYS A 45 8.43 6.47 -7.44
N HIS A 46 7.69 6.18 -6.38
CA HIS A 46 6.78 7.10 -5.72
C HIS A 46 7.16 7.35 -4.26
N VAL A 47 8.31 7.98 -4.00
CA VAL A 47 8.87 8.14 -2.64
C VAL A 47 7.87 8.81 -1.68
N GLY A 48 7.28 8.05 -0.76
CA GLY A 48 6.23 8.52 0.16
C GLY A 48 5.02 9.14 -0.57
N GLY A 49 4.70 8.66 -1.76
CA GLY A 49 3.64 9.20 -2.63
C GLY A 49 4.05 10.43 -3.47
N SER A 50 5.27 10.93 -3.29
CA SER A 50 5.87 11.94 -4.19
C SER A 50 6.39 11.29 -5.48
N SER A 51 7.20 12.00 -6.26
CA SER A 51 7.85 11.47 -7.46
C SER A 51 9.34 11.31 -7.22
N ALA A 52 9.92 10.20 -7.66
CA ALA A 52 11.37 9.98 -7.65
C ALA A 52 12.10 10.67 -8.82
N GLY A 53 11.38 11.26 -9.77
CA GLY A 53 11.95 11.89 -10.96
C GLY A 53 11.22 11.47 -12.23
N ARG A 54 11.97 10.93 -13.19
CA ARG A 54 11.47 10.53 -14.50
C ARG A 54 11.77 9.05 -14.74
N TRP A 55 10.85 8.35 -15.40
CA TRP A 55 11.03 6.96 -15.81
C TRP A 55 11.55 6.94 -17.24
N ASN A 56 12.77 6.44 -17.42
CA ASN A 56 13.37 6.21 -18.72
C ASN A 56 13.00 4.78 -19.18
N PHE A 57 12.23 4.69 -20.28
CA PHE A 57 11.76 3.41 -20.83
C PHE A 57 12.84 2.65 -21.60
N GLU A 58 13.90 3.32 -22.03
CA GLU A 58 15.01 2.69 -22.76
C GLU A 58 15.93 1.95 -21.79
N THR A 59 16.26 2.61 -20.67
CA THR A 59 17.12 2.03 -19.62
C THR A 59 16.34 1.27 -18.55
N MET A 60 15.01 1.41 -18.52
CA MET A 60 14.13 0.85 -17.49
C MET A 60 14.56 1.24 -16.07
N SER A 61 14.87 2.52 -15.88
CA SER A 61 15.36 3.09 -14.62
C SER A 61 14.78 4.48 -14.35
N ILE A 62 14.94 4.94 -13.12
CA ILE A 62 14.69 6.34 -12.76
C ILE A 62 15.88 7.17 -13.24
N ASP A 63 15.59 8.23 -13.96
CA ASP A 63 16.55 9.17 -14.51
C ASP A 63 16.14 10.62 -14.11
N PRO A 64 17.08 11.48 -13.70
CA PRO A 64 16.76 12.86 -13.35
C PRO A 64 16.37 13.72 -14.56
N ASP A 65 16.94 13.45 -15.74
CA ASP A 65 16.93 14.35 -16.89
C ASP A 65 16.13 13.78 -18.08
N GLU A 66 16.15 12.47 -18.26
CA GLU A 66 15.56 11.78 -19.42
C GLU A 66 14.27 11.00 -19.08
N GLY A 67 13.47 10.69 -20.10
CA GLY A 67 12.24 9.90 -19.94
C GLY A 67 11.01 10.69 -19.50
N ARG A 68 9.98 9.99 -19.01
CA ARG A 68 8.67 10.57 -18.67
C ARG A 68 8.56 10.84 -17.17
N LYS A 69 8.05 12.02 -16.80
CA LYS A 69 7.83 12.37 -15.38
C LYS A 69 6.96 11.31 -14.68
N ILE A 70 7.48 10.77 -13.57
CA ILE A 70 6.73 9.86 -12.72
C ILE A 70 5.66 10.67 -11.97
N PRO A 71 4.37 10.30 -12.03
CA PRO A 71 3.30 11.09 -11.44
C PRO A 71 3.36 11.09 -9.90
N ILE A 72 2.93 12.20 -9.30
CA ILE A 72 2.76 12.32 -7.86
C ILE A 72 1.43 11.69 -7.46
N LEU A 73 1.47 10.75 -6.52
CA LEU A 73 0.30 10.03 -6.02
C LEU A 73 -0.41 10.75 -4.87
N LYS A 74 0.26 11.65 -4.14
CA LYS A 74 -0.41 12.50 -3.14
C LYS A 74 -1.61 13.23 -3.73
N GLY A 75 -2.76 13.15 -3.05
CA GLY A 75 -4.04 13.69 -3.47
C GLY A 75 -4.68 12.95 -4.66
N ILE A 76 -4.23 11.75 -5.03
CA ILE A 76 -4.83 11.00 -6.15
C ILE A 76 -6.29 10.65 -5.90
N GLY A 77 -6.70 10.40 -4.65
CA GLY A 77 -8.10 10.14 -4.29
C GLY A 77 -9.04 11.32 -4.56
N LYS A 78 -8.52 12.56 -4.68
CA LYS A 78 -9.32 13.73 -5.10
C LYS A 78 -9.56 13.79 -6.61
N ARG A 79 -8.79 13.03 -7.40
CA ARG A 79 -8.78 13.07 -8.87
C ARG A 79 -9.27 11.77 -9.51
N LYS A 80 -9.21 10.67 -8.77
CA LYS A 80 -9.60 9.33 -9.21
C LYS A 80 -10.39 8.64 -8.11
N ASN A 81 -11.45 7.95 -8.50
CA ASN A 81 -12.14 7.03 -7.59
C ASN A 81 -11.35 5.72 -7.42
N GLN A 82 -11.79 4.89 -6.48
CA GLN A 82 -11.11 3.63 -6.16
C GLN A 82 -10.95 2.71 -7.38
N GLU A 83 -12.01 2.50 -8.15
CA GLU A 83 -11.97 1.64 -9.35
C GLU A 83 -10.93 2.12 -10.38
N GLN A 84 -10.82 3.43 -10.59
CA GLN A 84 -9.82 4.02 -11.48
C GLN A 84 -8.39 3.82 -10.96
N ILE A 85 -8.19 3.84 -9.65
CA ILE A 85 -6.90 3.56 -9.01
C ILE A 85 -6.56 2.07 -9.18
N GLU A 86 -7.51 1.16 -8.91
CA GLU A 86 -7.34 -0.29 -9.10
C GLU A 86 -6.96 -0.64 -10.54
N ARG A 87 -7.64 -0.05 -11.53
CA ARG A 87 -7.29 -0.23 -12.95
C ARG A 87 -5.87 0.24 -13.27
N SER A 88 -5.42 1.33 -12.63
CA SER A 88 -4.05 1.84 -12.78
C SER A 88 -3.03 0.88 -12.15
N ILE A 89 -3.34 0.32 -10.98
CA ILE A 89 -2.51 -0.70 -10.31
C ILE A 89 -2.42 -1.96 -11.17
N GLN A 90 -3.53 -2.45 -11.74
CA GLN A 90 -3.54 -3.61 -12.64
C GLN A 90 -2.66 -3.41 -13.88
N LEU A 91 -2.62 -2.19 -14.42
CA LEU A 91 -1.71 -1.86 -15.52
C LEU A 91 -0.24 -1.91 -15.07
N MET A 92 0.08 -1.26 -13.94
CA MET A 92 1.45 -1.26 -13.40
C MET A 92 1.89 -2.67 -13.01
N LYS A 93 0.99 -3.49 -12.47
CA LYS A 93 1.23 -4.90 -12.14
C LYS A 93 1.75 -5.67 -13.36
N LYS A 94 1.15 -5.47 -14.54
CA LYS A 94 1.58 -6.11 -15.79
C LYS A 94 2.92 -5.57 -16.29
N LEU A 95 3.09 -4.24 -16.29
CA LEU A 95 4.28 -3.60 -16.85
C LEU A 95 5.54 -3.84 -16.01
N PHE A 96 5.38 -3.92 -14.69
CA PHE A 96 6.46 -4.05 -13.72
C PHE A 96 6.51 -5.45 -13.08
N ASP A 97 5.71 -6.39 -13.56
CA ASP A 97 5.67 -7.79 -13.11
C ASP A 97 5.50 -7.96 -11.58
N PHE A 98 4.52 -7.25 -11.01
CA PHE A 98 4.17 -7.42 -9.60
C PHE A 98 3.31 -8.68 -9.41
N LYS A 99 3.57 -9.41 -8.33
CA LYS A 99 2.75 -10.55 -7.90
C LYS A 99 1.76 -10.11 -6.82
N LEU A 100 0.67 -9.48 -7.25
CA LEU A 100 -0.42 -9.02 -6.38
C LEU A 100 -1.73 -9.76 -6.69
N THR A 101 -2.44 -10.19 -5.66
CA THR A 101 -3.82 -10.70 -5.76
C THR A 101 -4.81 -9.54 -5.91
N ASP A 102 -6.04 -9.82 -6.33
CA ASP A 102 -7.07 -8.77 -6.47
C ASP A 102 -7.41 -8.10 -5.14
N GLU A 103 -7.41 -8.87 -4.04
CA GLU A 103 -7.56 -8.35 -2.68
C GLU A 103 -6.43 -7.37 -2.31
N GLN A 104 -5.17 -7.72 -2.60
CA GLN A 104 -4.04 -6.84 -2.36
C GLN A 104 -4.10 -5.57 -3.22
N ILE A 105 -4.67 -5.66 -4.43
CA ILE A 105 -4.86 -4.51 -5.32
C ILE A 105 -5.91 -3.56 -4.74
N SER A 106 -7.02 -4.09 -4.22
CA SER A 106 -8.04 -3.30 -3.53
C SER A 106 -7.46 -2.58 -2.30
N GLN A 107 -6.72 -3.31 -1.46
CA GLN A 107 -6.06 -2.74 -0.28
C GLN A 107 -5.04 -1.65 -0.65
N LEU A 108 -4.24 -1.87 -1.69
CA LEU A 108 -3.29 -0.87 -2.19
C LEU A 108 -4.04 0.35 -2.75
N ALA A 109 -5.15 0.15 -3.46
CA ALA A 109 -5.95 1.24 -4.02
C ALA A 109 -6.56 2.13 -2.92
N GLU A 110 -7.07 1.52 -1.85
CA GLU A 110 -7.58 2.23 -0.66
C GLU A 110 -6.48 3.10 -0.04
N TYR A 111 -5.29 2.52 0.17
CA TYR A 111 -4.15 3.27 0.69
C TYR A 111 -3.77 4.44 -0.24
N LEU A 112 -3.62 4.19 -1.54
CA LEU A 112 -3.29 5.25 -2.50
C LEU A 112 -4.36 6.34 -2.54
N GLY A 113 -5.64 5.99 -2.40
CA GLY A 113 -6.74 6.95 -2.31
C GLY A 113 -6.65 7.86 -1.09
N SER A 114 -6.02 7.40 0.00
CA SER A 114 -5.83 8.15 1.23
C SER A 114 -4.60 9.09 1.24
N LEU A 115 -3.69 8.96 0.27
CA LEU A 115 -2.52 9.84 0.07
C LEU A 115 -2.91 11.23 -0.45
#